data_AF-A0A0U5MKS0-F1
#
_entry.id   AF-A0A0U5MKS0-F1
#
_cell.length_a   1.000
_cell.length_b   1.000
_cell.length_c   1.000
_cell.angle_alpha   90.00
_cell.angle_beta   90.00
_cell.angle_gamma   90.00
#
_symmetry.space_group_name_H-M   'P 1'
#
loop_
_entity.id
_entity.type
_entity.pdbx_description
1 polymer ?
#
loop_
_entity_poly.entity_id
_entity_poly.type
_entity_poly.pdbx_seq_one_letter_code
_entity_poly.pdbx_strand_id
1 'polypeptide(L)'
;MTTLQPISLEAQMILAELRGLRDEMTALHQETHAALTALRELFAEIRQVESTEAGIEAELEVVADSLGEVLDERRISVTSCPVCGSDVERHAAENGALLICKACGHSAFVDRRTGIDRRNVSHSAIEGPPDQVAEGIDWTRADM
;
A
#
# COMPACT_ATOMS: atom_id res chain seq x y z
N MET A 1 64.27 8.97 -59.55
CA MET A 1 63.26 7.93 -59.26
C MET A 1 62.96 7.88 -57.76
N THR A 2 62.45 8.97 -57.15
CA THR A 2 62.35 9.08 -55.67
C THR A 2 61.02 9.64 -55.16
N THR A 3 59.99 9.82 -56.00
CA THR A 3 58.74 10.51 -55.62
C THR A 3 57.58 9.58 -55.24
N LEU A 4 57.74 8.25 -55.29
CA LEU A 4 56.65 7.29 -55.02
C LEU A 4 56.56 6.83 -53.55
N GLN A 5 57.63 6.97 -52.77
CA GLN A 5 57.64 6.61 -51.35
C GLN A 5 56.67 7.43 -50.47
N PRO A 6 56.58 8.77 -50.58
CA PRO A 6 55.72 9.57 -49.69
C PRO A 6 54.23 9.23 -49.88
N ILE A 7 53.79 9.09 -51.13
CA ILE A 7 52.41 8.72 -51.48
C ILE A 7 52.00 7.37 -50.87
N SER A 8 52.95 6.42 -50.77
CA SER A 8 52.67 5.11 -50.17
C SER A 8 52.45 5.17 -48.65
N LEU A 9 53.14 6.09 -47.96
CA LEU A 9 53.01 6.26 -46.50
C LEU A 9 51.69 6.96 -46.16
N GLU A 10 51.36 8.01 -46.90
CA GLU A 10 50.10 8.73 -46.78
C GLU A 10 48.90 7.80 -47.02
N ALA A 11 48.96 6.97 -48.06
CA ALA A 11 47.93 5.96 -48.32
C ALA A 11 47.81 4.91 -47.21
N GLN A 12 48.92 4.48 -46.60
CA GLN A 12 48.91 3.56 -45.46
C GLN A 12 48.30 4.20 -44.21
N MET A 13 48.60 5.46 -43.94
CA MET A 13 48.02 6.21 -42.82
C MET A 13 46.51 6.35 -42.99
N ILE A 14 46.06 6.78 -44.17
CA ILE A 14 44.62 6.92 -44.47
C ILE A 14 43.89 5.58 -44.28
N LEU A 15 44.48 4.47 -44.74
CA LEU A 15 43.89 3.15 -44.53
C LEU A 15 43.82 2.75 -43.04
N ALA A 16 44.79 3.15 -42.23
CA ALA A 16 44.76 2.90 -40.79
C ALA A 16 43.67 3.73 -40.10
N GLU A 17 43.54 5.01 -40.46
CA GLU A 17 42.48 5.89 -39.93
C GLU A 17 41.08 5.39 -40.33
N LEU A 18 40.89 4.98 -41.58
CA LEU A 18 39.61 4.41 -42.04
C LEU A 18 39.24 3.13 -41.29
N ARG A 19 40.23 2.29 -40.95
CA ARG A 19 39.99 1.11 -40.10
C ARG A 19 39.62 1.53 -38.69
N GLY A 20 40.33 2.49 -38.10
CA GLY A 20 40.02 3.05 -36.78
C GLY A 20 38.59 3.58 -36.71
N LEU A 21 38.21 4.44 -37.65
CA LEU A 21 36.84 5.01 -37.72
C LEU A 21 35.76 3.94 -37.88
N ARG A 22 36.01 2.90 -38.69
CA ARG A 22 35.07 1.79 -38.81
C ARG A 22 34.93 1.04 -37.50
N ASP A 23 36.04 0.78 -36.81
CA ASP A 23 36.03 0.03 -35.56
C ASP A 23 35.31 0.84 -34.46
N GLU A 24 35.55 2.16 -34.39
CA GLU A 24 34.79 3.10 -33.54
C GLU A 24 33.29 3.10 -33.87
N MET A 25 32.93 3.14 -35.16
CA MET A 25 31.53 3.09 -35.58
C MET A 25 30.85 1.77 -35.18
N THR A 26 31.58 0.65 -35.25
CA THR A 26 31.04 -0.64 -34.78
C THR A 26 30.87 -0.68 -33.26
N ALA A 27 31.79 -0.07 -32.50
CA ALA A 27 31.67 0.02 -31.05
C ALA A 27 30.45 0.88 -30.65
N LEU A 28 30.30 2.05 -31.27
CA LEU A 28 29.16 2.94 -31.01
C LEU A 28 27.82 2.27 -31.41
N HIS A 29 27.81 1.49 -32.49
CA HIS A 29 26.63 0.70 -32.86
C HIS A 29 26.27 -0.35 -31.79
N GLN A 30 27.26 -1.02 -31.20
CA GLN A 30 27.02 -1.99 -30.13
C GLN A 30 26.53 -1.30 -28.85
N GLU A 31 27.13 -0.18 -28.47
CA GLU A 31 26.72 0.61 -27.30
C GLU A 31 25.28 1.12 -27.43
N THR A 32 24.92 1.65 -28.61
CA THR A 32 23.54 2.12 -28.87
C THR A 32 22.54 0.97 -28.84
N HIS A 33 22.89 -0.21 -29.36
CA HIS A 33 22.04 -1.39 -29.27
C HIS A 33 21.86 -1.87 -27.83
N ALA A 34 22.93 -1.87 -27.04
CA ALA A 34 22.88 -2.21 -25.61
C ALA A 34 21.98 -1.22 -24.84
N ALA A 35 22.15 0.08 -25.06
CA ALA A 35 21.33 1.12 -24.45
C ALA A 35 19.84 0.97 -24.81
N LEU A 36 19.52 0.67 -26.08
CA LEU A 36 18.14 0.41 -26.50
C LEU A 36 17.54 -0.82 -25.81
N THR A 37 18.34 -1.84 -25.56
CA THR A 37 17.89 -3.05 -24.84
C THR A 37 17.58 -2.73 -23.39
N ALA A 38 18.49 -2.03 -22.71
CA ALA A 38 18.29 -1.58 -21.33
C ALA A 38 17.05 -0.67 -21.19
N LEU A 39 16.82 0.23 -22.14
CA LEU A 39 15.62 1.08 -22.13
C LEU A 39 14.33 0.25 -22.27
N ARG A 40 14.32 -0.79 -23.11
CA ARG A 40 13.16 -1.67 -23.24
C ARG A 40 12.89 -2.45 -21.96
N GLU A 41 13.93 -2.91 -21.28
CA GLU A 41 13.81 -3.60 -19.98
C GLU A 41 13.23 -2.65 -18.92
N LEU A 42 13.75 -1.43 -18.81
CA LEU A 42 13.20 -0.41 -17.90
C LEU A 42 11.73 -0.09 -18.18
N PHE A 43 11.33 -0.01 -19.45
CA PHE A 43 9.92 0.16 -19.80
C PHE A 43 9.05 -1.02 -19.37
N ALA A 44 9.56 -2.25 -19.47
CA ALA A 44 8.84 -3.43 -19.00
C ALA A 44 8.68 -3.43 -17.47
N GLU A 45 9.74 -3.05 -16.74
CA GLU A 45 9.70 -2.91 -15.29
C GLU A 45 8.71 -1.83 -14.85
N ILE A 46 8.68 -0.66 -15.51
CA ILE A 46 7.69 0.39 -15.21
C ILE A 46 6.27 -0.14 -15.40
N ARG A 47 5.99 -0.86 -16.49
CA ARG A 47 4.67 -1.47 -16.72
C ARG A 47 4.30 -2.48 -15.65
N GLN A 48 5.26 -3.23 -15.15
CA GLN A 48 5.03 -4.16 -14.05
C GLN A 48 4.68 -3.41 -12.76
N VAL A 49 5.41 -2.33 -12.45
CA VAL A 49 5.14 -1.50 -11.27
C VAL A 49 3.74 -0.87 -11.35
N GLU A 50 3.36 -0.28 -12.49
CA GLU A 50 2.00 0.26 -12.72
C GLU A 50 0.92 -0.81 -12.47
N SER A 51 1.14 -2.04 -12.95
CA SER A 51 0.19 -3.15 -12.72
C SER A 51 0.10 -3.53 -11.25
N THR A 52 1.22 -3.52 -10.51
CA THR A 52 1.20 -3.81 -9.07
C THR A 52 0.51 -2.72 -8.27
N GLU A 53 0.71 -1.45 -8.64
CA GLU A 53 0.05 -0.31 -8.01
C GLU A 53 -1.47 -0.40 -8.19
N ALA A 54 -1.93 -0.64 -9.42
CA ALA A 54 -3.36 -0.82 -9.70
C ALA A 54 -3.96 -2.00 -8.91
N GLY A 55 -3.18 -3.06 -8.69
CA GLY A 55 -3.57 -4.18 -7.83
C GLY A 55 -3.74 -3.76 -6.37
N ILE A 56 -2.78 -3.02 -5.82
CA ILE A 56 -2.82 -2.51 -4.45
C ILE A 56 -4.01 -1.56 -4.27
N GLU A 57 -4.26 -0.66 -5.21
CA GLU A 57 -5.42 0.24 -5.17
C GLU A 57 -6.74 -0.54 -5.11
N ALA A 58 -6.89 -1.58 -5.95
CA ALA A 58 -8.08 -2.42 -5.93
C ALA A 58 -8.25 -3.18 -4.59
N GLU A 59 -7.16 -3.70 -4.02
CA GLU A 59 -7.19 -4.34 -2.70
C GLU A 59 -7.58 -3.36 -1.59
N LEU A 60 -7.09 -2.13 -1.65
CA LEU A 60 -7.45 -1.07 -0.69
C LEU A 60 -8.93 -0.68 -0.79
N GLU A 61 -9.48 -0.60 -2.00
CA GLU A 61 -10.92 -0.36 -2.21
C GLU A 61 -11.74 -1.46 -1.54
N VAL A 62 -11.36 -2.73 -1.72
CA VAL A 62 -12.04 -3.87 -1.08
C VAL A 62 -11.97 -3.79 0.44
N VAL A 63 -10.82 -3.40 1.01
CA VAL A 63 -10.68 -3.20 2.46
C VAL A 63 -11.54 -2.03 2.93
N ALA A 64 -11.61 -0.94 2.17
CA ALA A 64 -12.44 0.21 2.50
C ALA A 64 -13.94 -0.16 2.51
N ASP A 65 -14.40 -0.92 1.51
CA ASP A 65 -15.77 -1.42 1.44
C ASP A 65 -16.07 -2.35 2.63
N SER A 66 -15.17 -3.29 2.93
CA SER A 66 -15.32 -4.19 4.07
C SER A 66 -15.41 -3.44 5.40
N LEU A 67 -14.59 -2.39 5.57
CA LEU A 67 -14.69 -1.51 6.74
C LEU A 67 -16.00 -0.73 6.77
N GLY A 68 -16.49 -0.26 5.62
CA GLY A 68 -17.79 0.38 5.47
C GLY A 68 -18.93 -0.52 5.95
N GLU A 69 -18.96 -1.76 5.48
CA GLU A 69 -19.95 -2.76 5.89
C GLU A 69 -19.91 -3.02 7.40
N VAL A 70 -18.71 -3.25 7.97
CA VAL A 70 -18.57 -3.49 9.42
C VAL A 70 -19.01 -2.28 10.25
N LEU A 71 -18.75 -1.06 9.77
CA LEU A 71 -19.18 0.16 10.45
C LEU A 71 -20.70 0.37 10.35
N ASP A 72 -21.29 0.08 9.20
CA ASP A 72 -22.74 0.22 9.00
C ASP A 72 -23.53 -0.87 9.73
N GLU A 73 -23.05 -2.11 9.79
CA GLU A 73 -23.59 -3.16 10.67
C GLU A 73 -23.56 -2.77 12.15
N ARG A 74 -22.57 -1.95 12.55
CA ARG A 74 -22.43 -1.44 13.92
C ARG A 74 -23.25 -0.18 14.19
N ARG A 75 -23.91 0.43 13.20
CA ARG A 75 -24.80 1.59 13.43
C ARG A 75 -26.09 1.12 14.08
N ILE A 76 -26.27 1.48 15.36
CA ILE A 76 -27.51 1.25 16.07
C ILE A 76 -28.59 2.19 15.51
N SER A 77 -29.76 1.63 15.18
CA SER A 77 -30.95 2.43 14.92
C SER A 77 -31.27 3.27 16.15
N VAL A 78 -31.12 4.58 16.02
CA VAL A 78 -31.32 5.51 17.14
C VAL A 78 -32.80 5.86 17.35
N THR A 79 -33.68 5.10 16.68
CA THR A 79 -35.15 5.21 16.72
C THR A 79 -35.82 3.89 17.07
N SER A 80 -35.18 2.74 16.85
CA SER A 80 -35.76 1.42 17.12
C SER A 80 -34.78 0.43 17.75
N CYS A 81 -35.29 -0.44 18.61
CA CYS A 81 -34.52 -1.46 19.29
C CYS A 81 -34.04 -2.55 18.32
N PRO A 82 -32.74 -2.91 18.30
CA PRO A 82 -32.24 -3.96 17.40
C PRO A 82 -32.74 -5.37 17.77
N VAL A 83 -33.20 -5.59 19.00
CA VAL A 83 -33.63 -6.91 19.50
C VAL A 83 -35.10 -7.19 19.21
N CYS A 84 -35.97 -6.18 19.34
CA CYS A 84 -37.43 -6.37 19.24
C CYS A 84 -38.14 -5.36 18.33
N GLY A 85 -37.41 -4.46 17.67
CA GLY A 85 -37.94 -3.46 16.74
C GLY A 85 -38.76 -2.33 17.35
N SER A 86 -39.02 -2.36 18.66
CA SER A 86 -39.84 -1.35 19.36
C SER A 86 -39.10 -0.02 19.55
N ASP A 87 -39.87 1.05 19.81
CA ASP A 87 -39.32 2.39 20.05
C ASP A 87 -38.32 2.43 21.22
N VAL A 88 -37.39 3.36 21.10
CA VAL A 88 -36.21 3.48 21.95
C VAL A 88 -36.19 4.87 22.60
N GLU A 89 -36.07 4.94 23.92
CA GLU A 89 -35.93 6.20 24.67
C GLU A 89 -34.49 6.67 24.69
N ARG A 90 -34.28 7.97 24.51
CA ARG A 90 -32.97 8.61 24.50
C ARG A 90 -32.76 9.40 25.79
N HIS A 91 -31.69 9.09 26.50
CA HIS A 91 -31.24 9.83 27.67
C HIS A 91 -29.89 10.47 27.35
N ALA A 92 -29.80 11.80 27.47
CA ALA A 92 -28.55 12.52 27.24
C ALA A 92 -27.53 12.17 28.32
N ALA A 93 -26.27 11.98 27.92
CA ALA A 93 -25.11 11.77 28.80
C ALA A 93 -23.97 12.70 28.39
N GLU A 94 -22.97 12.85 29.26
CA GLU A 94 -21.85 13.80 29.06
C GLU A 94 -21.12 13.61 27.72
N ASN A 95 -20.98 12.35 27.26
CA ASN A 95 -20.27 12.00 26.03
C ASN A 95 -21.14 11.30 24.97
N GLY A 96 -22.47 11.34 25.09
CA GLY A 96 -23.30 10.50 24.24
C GLY A 96 -24.79 10.51 24.56
N ALA A 97 -25.47 9.46 24.15
CA ALA A 97 -26.84 9.17 24.55
C ALA A 97 -26.96 7.69 24.94
N LEU A 98 -27.63 7.42 26.06
CA LEU A 98 -28.07 6.09 26.43
C LEU A 98 -29.44 5.84 25.77
N LEU A 99 -29.52 4.80 24.96
CA LEU A 99 -30.75 4.31 24.36
C LEU A 99 -31.30 3.19 25.23
N ILE A 100 -32.59 3.22 25.56
CA ILE A 100 -33.27 2.16 26.32
C ILE A 100 -34.54 1.76 25.57
N CYS A 101 -34.67 0.48 25.23
CA CYS A 101 -35.89 -0.03 24.62
C CYS A 101 -37.03 -0.11 25.63
N LYS A 102 -38.19 0.48 25.30
CA LYS A 102 -39.38 0.46 26.17
C LYS A 102 -39.96 -0.95 26.36
N ALA A 103 -39.79 -1.83 25.38
CA ALA A 103 -40.44 -3.14 25.35
C ALA A 103 -39.61 -4.24 26.04
N CYS A 104 -38.31 -4.32 25.73
CA CYS A 104 -37.45 -5.39 26.25
C CYS A 104 -36.38 -4.92 27.24
N GLY A 105 -36.30 -3.63 27.53
CA GLY A 105 -35.31 -3.06 28.46
C GLY A 105 -33.87 -3.08 27.94
N HIS A 106 -33.64 -3.49 26.69
CA HIS A 106 -32.31 -3.49 26.08
C HIS A 106 -31.74 -2.07 26.05
N SER A 107 -30.54 -1.90 26.60
CA SER A 107 -29.86 -0.61 26.66
C SER A 107 -28.57 -0.60 25.85
N ALA A 108 -28.32 0.48 25.11
CA ALA A 108 -27.09 0.68 24.36
C ALA A 108 -26.61 2.13 24.48
N PHE A 109 -25.29 2.36 24.49
CA PHE A 109 -24.72 3.69 24.58
C PHE A 109 -24.15 4.12 23.22
N VAL A 110 -24.53 5.32 22.76
CA VAL A 110 -24.04 5.93 21.52
C VAL A 110 -23.17 7.12 21.85
N ASP A 111 -21.89 7.05 21.52
CA ASP A 111 -20.92 8.14 21.73
C ASP A 111 -21.10 9.25 20.67
N ARG A 112 -20.99 10.52 21.07
CA ARG A 112 -21.07 11.69 20.18
C ARG A 112 -19.89 11.82 19.24
N ARG A 113 -18.70 11.31 19.59
CA ARG A 113 -17.46 11.54 18.82
C ARG A 113 -17.22 10.53 17.71
N THR A 114 -17.72 9.30 17.85
CA THR A 114 -17.40 8.21 16.93
C THR A 114 -18.64 7.57 16.31
N GLY A 115 -19.84 7.75 16.88
CA GLY A 115 -21.02 6.98 16.47
C GLY A 115 -20.86 5.46 16.64
N ILE A 116 -19.76 5.02 17.28
CA ILE A 116 -19.40 3.62 17.47
C ILE A 116 -19.88 3.18 18.85
N ASP A 117 -20.53 2.03 18.84
CA ASP A 117 -21.07 1.29 19.97
C ASP A 117 -19.99 0.87 20.98
N ARG A 118 -20.22 1.17 22.26
CA ARG A 118 -19.60 0.45 23.38
C ARG A 118 -20.70 -0.35 24.08
N ARG A 119 -20.92 -1.59 23.66
CA ARG A 119 -21.85 -2.48 24.37
C ARG A 119 -21.33 -2.72 25.77
N ASN A 120 -22.21 -2.58 26.75
CA ASN A 120 -21.93 -3.05 28.09
C ASN A 120 -21.81 -4.57 28.06
N VAL A 121 -20.66 -5.04 28.55
CA VAL A 121 -20.42 -6.37 29.07
C VAL A 121 -21.51 -6.66 30.09
N SER A 122 -22.43 -7.56 29.78
CA SER A 122 -23.19 -8.26 30.80
C SER A 122 -22.16 -8.93 31.71
N HIS A 123 -22.08 -8.51 32.97
CA HIS A 123 -21.31 -9.20 34.00
C HIS A 123 -21.74 -10.67 34.06
N SER A 124 -21.01 -11.56 33.38
CA SER A 124 -20.86 -12.94 33.81
C SER A 124 -19.52 -13.01 34.52
N ALA A 125 -19.56 -12.99 35.84
CA ALA A 125 -18.39 -13.26 36.67
C ALA A 125 -17.86 -14.65 36.34
N ILE A 126 -16.73 -14.72 35.63
CA ILE A 126 -15.86 -15.89 35.59
C ILE A 126 -14.47 -15.35 35.87
N GLU A 127 -14.02 -15.56 37.12
CA GLU A 127 -12.63 -15.37 37.51
C GLU A 127 -11.75 -16.31 36.66
N GLY A 128 -10.82 -15.72 35.93
CA GLY A 128 -9.72 -16.40 35.24
C GLY A 128 -8.41 -15.67 35.55
N PRO A 129 -7.26 -16.39 35.61
CA PRO A 129 -6.08 -15.96 36.34
C PRO A 129 -5.29 -14.85 35.61
N PRO A 130 -4.46 -14.08 36.34
CA PRO A 130 -3.71 -12.97 35.75
C PRO A 130 -2.68 -13.46 34.73
N ASP A 131 -2.74 -12.85 33.55
CA ASP A 131 -1.83 -13.04 32.44
C ASP A 131 -0.37 -12.75 32.82
N GLN A 132 0.50 -13.63 32.35
CA GLN A 132 1.93 -13.46 32.33
C GLN A 132 2.26 -12.28 31.39
N VAL A 133 3.09 -11.38 31.91
CA VAL A 133 3.59 -10.19 31.20
C VAL A 133 4.37 -10.65 29.97
N ALA A 134 3.83 -10.40 28.77
CA ALA A 134 4.58 -10.53 27.53
C ALA A 134 5.69 -9.47 27.52
N GLU A 135 6.95 -9.93 27.55
CA GLU A 135 8.13 -9.10 27.40
C GLU A 135 8.03 -8.28 26.10
N GLY A 136 8.12 -6.96 26.24
CA GLY A 136 8.11 -6.03 25.12
C GLY A 136 9.33 -6.23 24.24
N ILE A 137 9.09 -6.48 22.96
CA ILE A 137 10.11 -6.48 21.92
C ILE A 137 10.69 -5.06 21.81
N ASP A 138 11.96 -4.92 22.17
CA ASP A 138 12.73 -3.68 22.05
C ASP A 138 13.28 -3.53 20.62
N TRP A 139 12.74 -2.56 19.89
CA TRP A 139 13.07 -2.26 18.50
C TRP A 139 14.36 -1.44 18.33
N THR A 140 15.12 -1.17 19.39
CA THR A 140 16.32 -0.30 19.32
C THR A 140 17.65 -1.02 19.22
N ARG A 141 17.67 -2.36 19.17
CA ARG A 141 18.88 -3.14 18.86
C ARG A 141 19.04 -3.32 17.35
N ALA A 142 19.73 -2.37 16.72
CA ALA A 142 20.44 -2.63 15.48
C ALA A 142 21.79 -3.30 15.84
N ASP A 143 21.88 -4.62 15.68
CA ASP A 143 23.16 -5.32 15.79
C ASP A 143 24.02 -4.98 14.55
N MET A 144 25.13 -4.29 14.80
CA MET A 144 26.35 -4.31 13.97
C MET A 144 27.27 -5.43 14.45
#